data_AF-A0A9Q3J8N4-F1
#
_entry.id   AF-A0A9Q3J8N4-F1
#
_cell.length_a   1.000
_cell.length_b   1.000
_cell.length_c   1.000
_cell.angle_alpha   90.00
_cell.angle_beta   90.00
_cell.angle_gamma   90.00
#
_symmetry.space_group_name_H-M   'P 1'
#
loop_
_entity.id
_entity.type
_entity.pdbx_description
1 polymer ?
#
loop_
_entity_poly.entity_id
_entity_poly.type
_entity_poly.pdbx_seq_one_letter_code
_entity_poly.pdbx_strand_id
1 'polypeptide(L)'
;MSLDEHKYANTIRSMGQSEELSNELTKNKFHLISAINIDTSWTVSTDDLDAFAEHWKIFRLSNQHLFPKQKSKPNHHFAYHIPKLLQFWGPAQASATWGL
;
A
#
# COMPACT_ATOMS: atom_id res chain seq x y z
N MET A 1 -27.16 -10.82 -37.74
CA MET A 1 -26.56 -9.87 -36.78
C MET A 1 -25.52 -10.67 -36.00
N SER A 2 -24.25 -10.42 -36.33
CA SER A 2 -23.16 -11.42 -36.37
C SER A 2 -22.54 -11.68 -34.99
N LEU A 3 -22.21 -12.94 -34.73
CA LEU A 3 -21.47 -13.41 -33.54
C LEU A 3 -20.16 -12.63 -33.26
N ASP A 4 -19.63 -11.90 -34.25
CA ASP A 4 -18.43 -11.06 -34.14
C ASP A 4 -18.60 -9.83 -33.24
N GLU A 5 -19.75 -9.16 -33.24
CA GLU A 5 -19.94 -7.92 -32.48
C GLU A 5 -19.92 -8.18 -30.97
N HIS A 6 -20.56 -9.27 -30.53
CA HIS A 6 -20.54 -9.70 -29.13
C HIS A 6 -19.14 -10.11 -28.67
N LYS A 7 -18.37 -10.76 -29.54
CA LYS A 7 -16.99 -11.17 -29.22
C LYS A 7 -16.08 -9.95 -29.08
N TYR A 8 -16.20 -8.97 -29.98
CA TYR A 8 -15.45 -7.73 -29.93
C TYR A 8 -15.76 -6.91 -28.67
N ALA A 9 -17.04 -6.74 -28.32
CA ALA A 9 -17.46 -6.02 -27.12
C ALA A 9 -16.92 -6.67 -25.82
N ASN A 10 -16.90 -8.01 -25.77
CA ASN A 10 -16.34 -8.74 -24.63
C ASN A 10 -14.81 -8.57 -24.53
N THR A 11 -14.10 -8.52 -25.66
CA THR A 11 -12.66 -8.25 -25.69
C THR A 11 -12.35 -6.85 -25.17
N ILE A 12 -13.02 -5.80 -25.65
CA ILE A 12 -12.85 -4.42 -25.18
C ILE A 12 -13.11 -4.32 -23.68
N ARG A 13 -14.18 -4.96 -23.18
CA ARG A 13 -14.50 -4.99 -21.75
C ARG A 13 -13.41 -5.66 -20.93
N SER A 14 -12.90 -6.82 -21.38
CA SER A 14 -11.82 -7.53 -20.68
C SER A 14 -10.52 -6.71 -20.63
N MET A 15 -10.19 -5.99 -21.70
CA MET A 15 -9.05 -5.08 -21.75
C MET A 15 -9.21 -3.93 -20.75
N GLY A 16 -10.37 -3.27 -20.73
CA GLY A 16 -10.65 -2.20 -19.76
C GLY A 16 -10.57 -2.67 -18.31
N GLN A 17 -11.09 -3.86 -18.00
CA GLN A 17 -10.97 -4.45 -16.66
C GLN A 17 -9.53 -4.79 -16.29
N SER A 18 -8.71 -5.24 -17.26
CA SER A 18 -7.29 -5.54 -17.02
C SER A 18 -6.46 -4.28 -16.75
N GLU A 19 -6.77 -3.18 -17.44
CA GLU A 19 -6.13 -1.88 -17.27
C GLU A 19 -6.49 -1.26 -15.92
N GLU A 20 -7.77 -1.31 -15.54
CA GLU A 20 -8.24 -0.84 -14.24
C GLU A 20 -7.58 -1.61 -13.08
N LEU A 21 -7.51 -2.94 -13.18
CA LEU A 21 -6.82 -3.76 -12.18
C LEU A 21 -5.32 -3.42 -12.10
N SER A 22 -4.65 -3.20 -13.24
CA SER A 22 -3.25 -2.79 -13.29
C SER A 22 -3.02 -1.44 -12.60
N ASN A 23 -3.92 -0.48 -12.82
CA ASN A 23 -3.87 0.83 -12.20
C ASN A 23 -4.04 0.74 -10.67
N GLU A 24 -5.02 -0.04 -10.20
CA GLU A 24 -5.23 -0.24 -8.76
C GLU A 24 -4.06 -0.96 -8.08
N LEU A 25 -3.48 -1.97 -8.74
CA LEU A 25 -2.24 -2.61 -8.27
C LEU A 25 -1.07 -1.63 -8.18
N THR A 26 -0.94 -0.74 -9.17
CA THR A 26 0.14 0.25 -9.21
C THR A 26 -0.01 1.29 -8.11
N LYS A 27 -1.23 1.85 -7.91
CA LYS A 27 -1.52 2.78 -6.80
C LYS A 27 -1.27 2.12 -5.45
N ASN A 28 -1.74 0.89 -5.26
CA ASN A 28 -1.53 0.14 -4.03
C ASN A 28 -0.03 -0.02 -3.70
N LYS A 29 0.78 -0.36 -4.71
CA LYS A 29 2.25 -0.46 -4.56
C LYS A 29 2.87 0.87 -4.18
N PHE A 30 2.47 1.98 -4.80
CA PHE A 30 3.02 3.28 -4.45
C PHE A 30 2.72 3.69 -3.01
N HIS A 31 1.50 3.44 -2.51
CA HIS A 31 1.22 3.68 -1.09
C HIS A 31 2.10 2.85 -0.16
N LEU A 32 2.34 1.57 -0.48
CA LEU A 32 3.27 0.74 0.30
C LEU A 32 4.69 1.30 0.27
N ILE A 33 5.20 1.65 -0.91
CA ILE A 33 6.54 2.20 -1.08
C ILE A 33 6.69 3.53 -0.33
N SER A 34 5.71 4.43 -0.42
CA SER A 34 5.74 5.70 0.31
C SER A 34 5.80 5.50 1.82
N ALA A 35 5.01 4.57 2.38
CA ALA A 35 5.07 4.26 3.80
C ALA A 35 6.44 3.71 4.20
N ILE A 36 7.02 2.78 3.41
CA ILE A 36 8.35 2.24 3.66
C ILE A 36 9.43 3.33 3.58
N ASN A 37 9.36 4.24 2.61
CA ASN A 37 10.32 5.33 2.48
C ASN A 37 10.33 6.24 3.71
N ILE A 38 9.18 6.49 4.32
CA ILE A 38 9.07 7.26 5.56
C ILE A 38 9.69 6.49 6.74
N ASP A 39 9.30 5.22 6.92
CA ASP A 39 9.83 4.34 8.00
C ASP A 39 11.34 4.11 7.89
N THR A 40 11.87 4.21 6.67
CA THR A 40 13.30 4.05 6.38
C THR A 40 14.11 5.34 6.33
N SER A 41 13.46 6.47 6.59
CA SER A 41 14.09 7.79 6.55
C SER A 41 15.03 8.01 7.75
N TRP A 42 16.09 8.79 7.54
CA TRP A 42 17.00 9.21 8.61
C TRP A 42 16.44 10.32 9.50
N THR A 43 15.37 10.98 9.06
CA THR A 43 14.67 12.04 9.80
C THR A 43 13.16 11.88 9.60
N VAL A 44 12.38 12.17 10.63
CA VAL A 44 10.91 12.13 10.57
C VAL A 44 10.32 13.36 11.26
N SER A 45 9.35 13.98 10.61
CA SER A 45 8.51 15.05 11.15
C SER A 45 7.13 14.50 11.52
N THR A 46 6.31 15.28 12.23
CA THR A 46 4.93 14.88 12.53
C THR A 46 4.10 14.69 11.25
N ASP A 47 4.32 15.53 10.25
CA ASP A 47 3.66 15.41 8.94
C ASP A 47 4.02 14.09 8.25
N ASP A 48 5.27 13.63 8.37
CA ASP A 48 5.68 12.32 7.85
C ASP A 48 4.95 11.16 8.56
N LEU A 49 4.71 11.29 9.87
CA LEU A 49 3.99 10.27 10.65
C LEU A 49 2.52 10.17 10.19
N ASP A 50 1.89 11.31 9.94
CA ASP A 50 0.52 11.37 9.43
C ASP A 50 0.45 10.81 8.00
N ALA A 51 1.41 11.17 7.15
CA ALA A 51 1.53 10.65 5.79
C ALA A 51 1.77 9.13 5.78
N PHE A 52 2.60 8.60 6.68
CA PHE A 52 2.77 7.15 6.86
C PHE A 52 1.43 6.51 7.20
N ALA A 53 0.72 7.03 8.20
CA ALA A 53 -0.54 6.45 8.66
C ALA A 53 -1.59 6.42 7.54
N GLU A 54 -1.67 7.49 6.75
CA GLU A 54 -2.54 7.59 5.59
C GLU A 54 -2.18 6.56 4.51
N HIS A 55 -0.92 6.55 4.05
CA HIS A 55 -0.45 5.63 3.02
C HIS A 55 -0.61 4.17 3.45
N TRP A 56 -0.26 3.84 4.68
CA TRP A 56 -0.43 2.49 5.23
C TRP A 56 -1.90 2.08 5.26
N LYS A 57 -2.80 2.97 5.70
CA LYS A 57 -4.25 2.71 5.71
C LYS A 57 -4.79 2.45 4.30
N ILE A 58 -4.45 3.30 3.33
CA ILE A 58 -4.92 3.15 1.93
C ILE A 58 -4.37 1.85 1.33
N PHE A 59 -3.08 1.56 1.51
CA PHE A 59 -2.47 0.31 1.10
C PHE A 59 -3.22 -0.89 1.67
N ARG A 60 -3.54 -0.89 2.98
CA ARG A 60 -4.20 -2.02 3.63
C ARG A 60 -5.62 -2.27 3.14
N LEU A 61 -6.40 -1.21 2.95
CA LEU A 61 -7.78 -1.31 2.46
C LEU A 61 -7.80 -1.81 1.01
N SER A 62 -7.00 -1.19 0.13
CA SER A 62 -6.92 -1.57 -1.28
C SER A 62 -6.29 -2.95 -1.48
N ASN A 63 -5.28 -3.34 -0.68
CA ASN A 63 -4.68 -4.68 -0.75
C ASN A 63 -5.69 -5.78 -0.37
N GLN A 64 -6.58 -5.54 0.59
CA GLN A 64 -7.64 -6.48 0.93
C GLN A 64 -8.68 -6.62 -0.19
N HIS A 65 -8.95 -5.53 -0.92
CA HIS A 65 -9.81 -5.57 -2.11
C HIS A 65 -9.16 -6.33 -3.27
N LEU A 66 -7.89 -6.06 -3.56
CA LEU A 66 -7.11 -6.69 -4.63
C LEU A 66 -6.82 -8.18 -4.35
N PHE A 67 -6.63 -8.55 -3.07
CA PHE A 67 -6.28 -9.90 -2.65
C PHE A 67 -7.21 -10.39 -1.52
N PRO A 68 -8.50 -10.64 -1.80
CA PRO A 68 -9.51 -10.93 -0.78
C PRO A 68 -9.27 -12.22 0.01
N LYS A 69 -8.49 -13.15 -0.56
CA LYS A 69 -8.11 -14.41 0.10
C LYS A 69 -6.92 -14.25 1.05
N GLN A 70 -6.20 -13.13 0.99
CA GLN A 70 -5.02 -12.90 1.81
C GLN A 70 -5.42 -12.39 3.19
N LYS A 71 -5.14 -13.20 4.23
CA LYS A 71 -5.37 -12.81 5.61
C LYS A 71 -4.33 -11.81 6.10
N SER A 72 -4.73 -10.92 7.00
CA SER A 72 -3.81 -10.05 7.73
C SER A 72 -2.80 -10.87 8.52
N LYS A 73 -1.52 -10.50 8.42
CA LYS A 73 -0.41 -11.11 9.16
C LYS A 73 -0.05 -10.23 10.37
N PRO A 74 0.58 -10.77 11.42
CA PRO A 74 1.02 -9.99 12.57
C PRO A 74 1.85 -8.76 12.17
N ASN A 75 2.73 -8.87 11.18
CA ASN A 75 3.52 -7.74 10.68
C ASN A 75 2.64 -6.59 10.17
N HIS A 76 1.48 -6.89 9.58
CA HIS A 76 0.57 -5.85 9.14
C HIS A 76 -0.09 -5.09 10.29
N HIS A 77 -0.24 -5.75 11.45
CA HIS A 77 -0.70 -5.13 12.69
C HIS A 77 0.44 -4.30 13.31
N PHE A 78 1.65 -4.85 13.41
CA PHE A 78 2.81 -4.13 13.93
C PHE A 78 3.10 -2.83 13.19
N ALA A 79 2.97 -2.84 11.87
CA ALA A 79 3.17 -1.64 11.06
C ALA A 79 2.18 -0.51 11.36
N TYR A 80 1.01 -0.80 11.96
CA TYR A 80 0.08 0.25 12.42
C TYR A 80 0.64 1.07 13.59
N HIS A 81 1.59 0.50 14.35
CA HIS A 81 2.23 1.15 15.48
C HIS A 81 3.48 1.96 15.10
N ILE A 82 4.00 1.79 13.88
CA ILE A 82 5.23 2.46 13.41
C ILE A 82 5.19 3.97 13.63
N PRO A 83 4.13 4.73 13.28
CA PRO A 83 4.10 6.17 13.52
C PRO A 83 4.33 6.54 14.98
N LYS A 84 3.71 5.77 15.89
CA LYS A 84 3.85 6.01 17.33
C LYS A 84 5.24 5.67 17.83
N LEU A 85 5.85 4.62 17.30
CA LEU A 85 7.22 4.24 17.64
C LEU A 85 8.21 5.28 17.13
N LEU A 86 8.08 5.74 15.89
CA LEU A 86 8.90 6.81 15.32
C LEU A 86 8.75 8.13 16.09
N GLN A 87 7.54 8.45 16.56
CA GLN A 87 7.29 9.64 17.38
C GLN A 87 8.07 9.61 18.70
N PHE A 88 8.15 8.45 19.35
CA PHE A 88 8.78 8.33 20.67
C PHE A 88 10.29 8.10 20.61
N TRP A 89 10.73 7.28 19.65
CA TRP A 89 12.11 6.79 19.59
C TRP A 89 12.93 7.44 18.48
N GLY A 90 12.29 8.25 17.65
CA GLY A 90 12.89 8.81 16.45
C GLY A 90 13.02 7.77 15.32
N PRO A 91 13.66 8.17 14.21
CA PRO A 91 13.89 7.32 13.05
C PRO A 91 14.74 6.10 13.40
N ALA A 92 14.33 4.92 12.93
CA ALA A 92 14.94 3.66 13.36
C ALA A 92 16.40 3.52 12.94
N GLN A 93 16.74 4.06 11.78
CA GLN A 93 18.05 4.02 11.14
C GLN A 93 19.05 4.90 11.89
N ALA A 94 18.55 5.98 12.49
CA ALA A 94 19.32 6.93 13.27
C ALA A 94 19.46 6.53 14.75
N SER A 95 18.76 5.48 15.20
CA SER A 95 18.61 5.16 16.61
C SER A 95 19.15 3.77 16.96
N ALA A 96 20.13 3.73 17.87
CA ALA A 96 20.68 2.50 18.42
C ALA A 96 19.64 1.65 19.19
N THR A 97 18.50 2.24 19.55
CA THR A 97 17.40 1.56 20.26
C THR A 97 16.78 0.42 19.46
N TRP A 98 16.90 0.44 18.13
CA TRP A 98 16.34 -0.59 17.25
C TRP A 98 17.29 -1.76 16.97
N GLY A 99 18.56 -1.65 17.38
CA GLY A 99 19.61 -2.64 17.11
C GLY A 99 19.86 -3.66 18.21
N LEU A 100 18.81 -4.17 18.87
CA LEU A 100 18.90 -5.28 19.83
C LEU A 100 18.92 -6.64 19.15
#